data_AF-A0A7L9U0U6-F1
#
_entry.id   AF-A0A7L9U0U6-F1
#
_cell.length_a   1.000
_cell.length_b   1.000
_cell.length_c   1.000
_cell.angle_alpha   90.00
_cell.angle_beta   90.00
_cell.angle_gamma   90.00
#
_symmetry.space_group_name_H-M   'P 1'
#
loop_
_entity.id
_entity.type
_entity.pdbx_description
1 polymer ?
#
loop_
_entity_poly.entity_id
_entity_poly.type
_entity_poly.pdbx_seq_one_letter_code
_entity_poly.pdbx_strand_id
1 'polypeptide(L)'
;MAIRYGCFFSYAHGRHDLMKRFKSALADALRCYLEPYFDNEDELFVDTEQLGGGDDLDGKIARAMCESVCMILIYTPKYEAHPYTRREYAAMRQIEAERSQWYTLPSHLIIPVIMTQHPDRLPPQIASSTFYVDFSHFTMATADLKSNPDFLPDIGKMVKRIATHYQYQKMTMPPGHDCNQFVLPDVPPEWRAVPDLTFPKK
;
A
#
# COMPACT_ATOMS: atom_id res chain seq x y z
N MET A 1 -20.63 -3.15 -7.68
CA MET A 1 -19.99 -1.82 -7.48
C MET A 1 -18.67 -1.81 -8.25
N ALA A 2 -18.15 -0.65 -8.65
CA ALA A 2 -17.03 -0.55 -9.59
C ALA A 2 -15.69 -0.32 -8.89
N ILE A 3 -14.60 -0.60 -9.60
CA ILE A 3 -13.26 -0.11 -9.26
C ILE A 3 -13.32 1.41 -9.18
N ARG A 4 -12.72 2.01 -8.14
CA ARG A 4 -12.69 3.48 -7.99
C ARG A 4 -11.29 4.04 -7.96
N TYR A 5 -10.34 3.28 -7.43
CA TYR A 5 -8.97 3.74 -7.21
C TYR A 5 -7.96 2.78 -7.84
N GLY A 6 -6.94 3.30 -8.50
CA GLY A 6 -5.81 2.50 -8.96
C GLY A 6 -5.03 1.91 -7.78
N CYS A 7 -4.71 2.70 -6.77
CA CYS A 7 -4.06 2.19 -5.55
C CYS A 7 -4.53 2.85 -4.27
N PHE A 8 -4.49 2.08 -3.18
CA PHE A 8 -4.54 2.58 -1.82
C PHE A 8 -3.14 2.80 -1.26
N PHE A 9 -2.84 3.98 -0.71
CA PHE A 9 -1.57 4.26 -0.04
C PHE A 9 -1.64 3.95 1.46
N SER A 10 -0.94 2.91 1.90
CA SER A 10 -0.76 2.57 3.31
C SER A 10 0.64 2.95 3.77
N TYR A 11 0.74 3.78 4.81
CA TYR A 11 2.00 4.26 5.36
C TYR A 11 1.85 4.65 6.83
N ALA A 12 2.92 4.46 7.63
CA ALA A 12 2.91 4.97 8.99
C ALA A 12 3.15 6.48 8.98
N HIS A 13 2.22 7.25 9.54
CA HIS A 13 2.39 8.70 9.65
C HIS A 13 3.67 9.05 10.41
N GLY A 14 4.57 9.75 9.75
CA GLY A 14 5.77 10.33 10.35
C GLY A 14 5.59 11.83 10.58
N ARG A 15 6.19 12.37 11.65
CA ARG A 15 6.24 13.81 11.90
C ARG A 15 7.20 14.57 10.97
N HIS A 16 7.99 13.87 10.17
CA HIS A 16 9.14 14.42 9.44
C HIS A 16 8.80 14.74 7.98
N ASP A 17 9.30 15.87 7.49
CA ASP A 17 9.05 16.42 6.15
C ASP A 17 9.49 15.49 5.02
N LEU A 18 10.54 14.68 5.24
CA LEU A 18 11.02 13.72 4.26
C LEU A 18 9.95 12.71 3.85
N MET A 19 9.17 12.18 4.82
CA MET A 19 8.09 11.24 4.53
C MET A 19 6.96 11.90 3.74
N LYS A 20 6.58 13.13 4.13
CA LYS A 20 5.55 13.89 3.40
C LYS A 20 5.97 14.15 1.97
N ARG A 21 7.22 14.60 1.77
CA ARG A 21 7.78 14.86 0.44
C ARG A 21 7.86 13.59 -0.39
N PHE A 22 8.38 12.50 0.18
CA PHE A 22 8.48 11.21 -0.49
C PHE A 22 7.11 10.72 -0.96
N LYS A 23 6.14 10.70 -0.05
CA LYS A 23 4.76 10.30 -0.34
C LYS A 23 4.17 11.12 -1.48
N SER A 24 4.24 12.45 -1.39
CA SER A 24 3.69 13.33 -2.42
C SER A 24 4.38 13.13 -3.77
N ALA A 25 5.72 13.06 -3.80
CA ALA A 25 6.47 12.84 -5.03
C ALA A 25 6.15 11.48 -5.67
N LEU A 26 6.02 10.41 -4.86
CA LEU A 26 5.66 9.08 -5.36
C LEU A 26 4.21 9.05 -5.86
N ALA A 27 3.28 9.64 -5.13
CA ALA A 27 1.88 9.74 -5.53
C ALA A 27 1.74 10.50 -6.85
N ASP A 28 2.42 11.65 -6.97
CA ASP A 28 2.36 12.46 -8.18
C ASP A 28 3.01 11.77 -9.38
N ALA A 29 4.07 10.98 -9.17
CA ALA A 29 4.68 10.17 -10.22
C ALA A 29 3.71 9.09 -10.70
N LEU A 30 3.11 8.35 -9.76
CA LEU A 30 2.19 7.28 -10.10
C LEU A 30 0.92 7.80 -10.78
N ARG A 31 0.35 8.92 -10.35
CA ARG A 31 -0.76 9.59 -11.06
C ARG A 31 -0.41 9.82 -12.52
N CYS A 32 0.73 10.47 -12.78
CA CYS A 32 1.15 10.77 -14.16
C CYS A 32 1.31 9.52 -15.03
N TYR A 33 1.82 8.41 -14.47
CA TYR A 33 2.05 7.20 -15.26
C TYR A 33 0.86 6.23 -15.30
N LEU A 34 -0.09 6.34 -14.37
CA LEU A 34 -1.30 5.50 -14.33
C LEU A 34 -2.47 6.09 -15.10
N GLU A 35 -2.58 7.42 -15.21
CA GLU A 35 -3.67 8.11 -15.92
C GLU A 35 -3.98 7.50 -17.30
N PRO A 36 -2.98 7.15 -18.15
CA PRO A 36 -3.28 6.59 -19.48
C PRO A 36 -3.89 5.18 -19.46
N TYR A 37 -3.88 4.49 -18.32
CA TYR A 37 -4.35 3.11 -18.20
C TYR A 37 -5.76 2.98 -17.59
N PHE A 38 -6.31 4.07 -17.03
CA PHE A 38 -7.62 4.08 -16.39
C PHE A 38 -8.64 4.79 -17.28
N ASP A 39 -9.90 4.39 -17.18
CA ASP A 39 -10.95 4.95 -18.02
C ASP A 39 -11.48 6.26 -17.40
N ASN A 40 -11.94 6.18 -16.16
CA ASN A 40 -12.52 7.30 -15.40
C ASN A 40 -12.28 7.20 -13.88
N GLU A 41 -11.52 6.19 -13.45
CA GLU A 41 -11.17 5.94 -12.06
C GLU A 41 -10.07 6.89 -11.58
N ASP A 42 -10.10 7.23 -10.30
CA ASP A 42 -9.03 8.02 -9.68
C ASP A 42 -7.75 7.16 -9.62
N GLU A 43 -6.58 7.72 -9.93
CA GLU A 43 -5.39 6.87 -10.00
C GLU A 43 -4.97 6.39 -8.61
N LEU A 44 -5.18 7.21 -7.58
CA LEU A 44 -4.71 6.96 -6.23
C LEU A 44 -5.71 7.45 -5.18
N PHE A 45 -5.99 6.58 -4.21
CA PHE A 45 -6.48 6.98 -2.90
C PHE A 45 -5.29 7.15 -1.95
N VAL A 46 -5.04 8.38 -1.54
CA VAL A 46 -4.08 8.68 -0.48
C VAL A 46 -4.86 9.01 0.77
N ASP A 47 -4.67 8.22 1.83
CA ASP A 47 -5.17 8.58 3.15
C ASP A 47 -4.42 9.83 3.62
N THR A 48 -5.01 10.98 3.31
CA THR A 48 -4.71 12.28 3.88
C THR A 48 -5.77 12.53 4.91
N GLU A 49 -5.37 12.95 6.12
CA GLU A 49 -6.23 13.43 7.22
C GLU A 49 -7.15 14.59 6.77
N GLN A 50 -8.13 14.28 5.92
CA GLN A 50 -9.28 15.09 5.56
C GLN A 50 -10.58 14.28 5.70
N LEU A 51 -10.49 13.02 6.11
CA LEU A 51 -11.62 12.32 6.70
C LEU A 51 -11.75 12.86 8.15
N GLY A 52 -12.39 14.03 8.28
CA GLY A 52 -12.67 14.64 9.57
C GLY A 52 -13.24 13.62 10.56
N GLY A 53 -12.73 13.65 11.80
CA GLY A 53 -13.08 12.71 12.85
C GLY A 53 -14.59 12.55 12.99
N GLY A 54 -15.08 11.39 12.60
CA GLY A 54 -16.48 10.98 12.68
C GLY A 54 -16.56 9.46 12.71
N ASP A 55 -17.68 8.93 13.21
CA ASP A 55 -17.88 7.50 13.54
C ASP A 55 -17.78 6.52 12.34
N ASP A 56 -17.58 6.99 11.10
CA ASP A 56 -17.53 6.19 9.87
C ASP A 56 -16.15 6.19 9.17
N LEU A 57 -15.08 6.54 9.89
CA LEU A 57 -13.72 6.54 9.31
C LEU A 57 -13.30 5.14 8.82
N ASP A 58 -13.49 4.14 9.67
CA ASP A 58 -13.14 2.75 9.38
C ASP A 58 -13.93 2.20 8.18
N GLY A 59 -15.21 2.54 8.07
CA GLY A 59 -16.06 2.13 6.95
C GLY A 59 -15.59 2.73 5.63
N LYS A 60 -15.23 4.02 5.63
CA LYS A 60 -14.67 4.68 4.43
C LYS A 60 -13.33 4.09 4.02
N ILE A 61 -12.46 3.77 4.96
CA ILE A 61 -11.15 3.19 4.66
C ILE A 61 -11.31 1.74 4.17
N ALA A 62 -12.14 0.92 4.83
CA ALA A 62 -12.48 -0.42 4.35
C ALA A 62 -12.96 -0.39 2.90
N ARG A 63 -13.92 0.51 2.63
CA ARG A 63 -14.48 0.70 1.30
C ARG A 63 -13.43 1.14 0.30
N ALA A 64 -12.63 2.17 0.61
CA ALA A 64 -11.57 2.65 -0.29
C ALA A 64 -10.53 1.58 -0.59
N MET A 65 -10.16 0.74 0.38
CA MET A 65 -9.26 -0.39 0.17
C MET A 65 -9.86 -1.43 -0.78
N CYS A 66 -11.12 -1.82 -0.57
CA CYS A 66 -11.79 -2.79 -1.43
C CYS A 66 -12.06 -2.22 -2.84
N GLU A 67 -12.34 -0.92 -2.98
CA GLU A 67 -12.49 -0.22 -4.26
C GLU A 67 -11.15 0.04 -4.98
N SER A 68 -10.01 -0.20 -4.32
CA SER A 68 -8.67 -0.04 -4.89
C SER A 68 -8.19 -1.30 -5.61
N VAL A 69 -7.51 -1.14 -6.75
CA VAL A 69 -6.93 -2.28 -7.49
C VAL A 69 -5.79 -2.92 -6.70
N CYS A 70 -4.83 -2.11 -6.25
CA CYS A 70 -3.67 -2.54 -5.48
C CYS A 70 -3.50 -1.71 -4.20
N MET A 71 -2.60 -2.15 -3.32
CA MET A 71 -2.11 -1.34 -2.20
C MET A 71 -0.63 -1.05 -2.37
N ILE A 72 -0.25 0.21 -2.24
CA ILE A 72 1.15 0.63 -2.10
C ILE A 72 1.44 0.75 -0.61
N LEU A 73 2.37 -0.06 -0.16
CA LEU A 73 2.82 -0.10 1.23
C LEU A 73 4.16 0.63 1.33
N ILE A 74 4.18 1.80 1.96
CA ILE A 74 5.43 2.53 2.19
C ILE A 74 6.05 2.06 3.51
N TYR A 75 7.09 1.22 3.39
CA TYR A 75 7.74 0.62 4.53
C TYR A 75 8.77 1.55 5.17
N THR A 76 8.62 1.67 6.48
CA THR A 76 9.64 2.10 7.44
C THR A 76 9.53 1.18 8.66
N PRO A 77 10.52 1.11 9.56
CA PRO A 77 10.39 0.36 10.81
C PRO A 77 9.15 0.74 11.65
N LYS A 78 8.64 1.96 11.51
CA LYS A 78 7.40 2.38 12.19
C LYS A 78 6.16 1.65 11.66
N TYR A 79 6.17 1.24 10.39
CA TYR A 79 5.04 0.57 9.74
C TYR A 79 4.68 -0.75 10.41
N GLU A 80 5.68 -1.55 10.76
CA GLU A 80 5.49 -2.88 11.37
C GLU A 80 5.04 -2.82 12.84
N ALA A 81 5.28 -1.70 13.53
CA ALA A 81 4.81 -1.51 14.91
C ALA A 81 3.38 -0.92 14.96
N HIS A 82 3.03 -0.07 14.00
CA HIS A 82 1.79 0.71 14.07
C HIS A 82 0.52 -0.17 13.88
N PRO A 83 -0.45 -0.17 14.81
CA PRO A 83 -1.65 -1.01 14.75
C PRO A 83 -2.45 -0.84 13.46
N TYR A 84 -2.62 0.41 13.02
CA TYR A 84 -3.47 0.73 11.88
C TYR A 84 -2.89 0.22 10.55
N THR A 85 -1.59 0.38 10.33
CA THR A 85 -0.91 -0.08 9.11
C THR A 85 -0.89 -1.60 9.03
N ARG A 86 -0.77 -2.28 10.18
CA ARG A 86 -0.90 -3.74 10.23
C ARG A 86 -2.33 -4.20 9.91
N ARG A 87 -3.34 -3.45 10.36
CA ARG A 87 -4.75 -3.69 10.04
C ARG A 87 -5.02 -3.53 8.54
N GLU A 88 -4.50 -2.47 7.92
CA GLU A 88 -4.57 -2.25 6.47
C GLU A 88 -3.87 -3.37 5.68
N TYR A 89 -2.66 -3.76 6.09
CA TYR A 89 -1.97 -4.90 5.47
C TYR A 89 -2.82 -6.17 5.53
N ALA A 90 -3.40 -6.50 6.69
CA ALA A 90 -4.28 -7.64 6.83
C ALA A 90 -5.57 -7.53 5.99
N ALA A 91 -6.17 -6.33 5.91
CA ALA A 91 -7.33 -6.06 5.08
C ALA A 91 -7.04 -6.35 3.61
N MET A 92 -5.91 -5.84 3.08
CA MET A 92 -5.54 -6.10 1.68
C MET A 92 -5.19 -7.57 1.43
N ARG A 93 -4.64 -8.29 2.42
CA ARG A 93 -4.44 -9.75 2.32
C ARG A 93 -5.78 -10.51 2.23
N GLN A 94 -6.81 -10.06 2.92
CA GLN A 94 -8.16 -10.65 2.80
C GLN A 94 -8.78 -10.37 1.43
N ILE A 95 -8.68 -9.12 0.96
CA ILE A 95 -9.14 -8.73 -0.39
C ILE A 95 -8.40 -9.55 -1.46
N GLU A 96 -7.09 -9.74 -1.32
CA GLU A 96 -6.30 -10.58 -2.23
C GLU A 96 -6.81 -12.03 -2.23
N ALA A 97 -7.06 -12.60 -1.04
CA ALA A 97 -7.59 -13.96 -0.93
C ALA A 97 -8.97 -14.09 -1.57
N GLU A 98 -9.86 -13.11 -1.38
CA GLU A 98 -11.17 -13.06 -2.05
C GLU A 98 -11.02 -13.01 -3.57
N ARG A 99 -10.24 -12.05 -4.09
CA ARG A 99 -10.05 -11.85 -5.53
C ARG A 99 -9.39 -13.04 -6.21
N SER A 100 -8.54 -13.79 -5.49
CA SER A 100 -7.93 -15.02 -6.00
C SER A 100 -8.94 -16.13 -6.30
N GLN A 101 -10.17 -16.03 -5.78
CA GLN A 101 -11.26 -16.95 -6.10
C GLN A 101 -11.92 -16.63 -7.45
N TRP A 102 -11.78 -15.39 -7.94
CA TRP A 102 -12.39 -14.95 -9.20
C TRP A 102 -11.48 -15.21 -10.40
N TYR A 103 -10.16 -15.14 -10.20
CA TYR A 103 -9.16 -15.35 -11.24
C TYR A 103 -7.79 -15.70 -10.63
N THR A 104 -6.93 -16.28 -11.46
CA THR A 104 -5.51 -16.46 -11.07
C THR A 104 -4.83 -15.09 -11.05
N LEU A 105 -4.49 -14.61 -9.86
CA LEU A 105 -3.80 -13.35 -9.68
C LEU A 105 -2.46 -13.34 -10.42
N PRO A 106 -2.17 -12.33 -11.27
CA PRO A 106 -0.89 -12.25 -11.96
C PRO A 106 0.29 -11.97 -10.99
N SER A 107 0.00 -11.42 -9.82
CA SER A 107 0.94 -11.20 -8.70
C SER A 107 0.17 -10.80 -7.45
N HIS A 108 0.82 -10.60 -6.30
CA HIS A 108 0.14 -10.04 -5.11
C HIS A 108 -0.44 -8.63 -5.37
N LEU A 109 -1.43 -8.20 -4.59
CA LEU A 109 -2.01 -6.86 -4.66
C LEU A 109 -1.22 -5.83 -3.85
N ILE A 110 -0.42 -6.29 -2.91
CA ILE A 110 0.44 -5.45 -2.08
C ILE A 110 1.77 -5.23 -2.81
N ILE A 111 2.13 -3.95 -2.97
CA ILE A 111 3.37 -3.48 -3.58
C ILE A 111 4.19 -2.76 -2.49
N PRO A 112 5.19 -3.43 -1.89
CA PRO A 112 6.05 -2.80 -0.89
C PRO A 112 7.06 -1.84 -1.52
N VAL A 113 7.13 -0.65 -0.95
CA VAL A 113 8.07 0.43 -1.28
C VAL A 113 8.92 0.69 -0.06
N ILE A 114 10.21 0.35 -0.10
CA ILE A 114 11.11 0.46 1.04
C ILE A 114 11.65 1.89 1.11
N MET A 115 11.16 2.70 2.05
CA MET A 115 11.70 4.04 2.29
C MET A 115 12.82 4.03 3.32
N THR A 116 12.75 3.15 4.31
CA THR A 116 13.82 3.00 5.30
C THR A 116 13.94 1.54 5.68
N GLN A 117 15.14 0.99 5.49
CA GLN A 117 15.44 -0.37 5.91
C GLN A 117 15.54 -0.45 7.44
N HIS A 118 15.05 -1.55 8.01
CA HIS A 118 15.28 -1.86 9.42
C HIS A 118 16.74 -2.31 9.62
N PRO A 119 17.42 -1.95 10.74
CA PRO A 119 18.81 -2.32 10.98
C PRO A 119 19.11 -3.83 10.85
N ASP A 120 18.21 -4.69 11.32
CA ASP A 120 18.39 -6.14 11.17
C ASP A 120 18.16 -6.66 9.74
N ARG A 121 16.90 -6.66 9.29
CA ARG A 121 16.43 -7.17 7.99
C ARG A 121 14.99 -6.74 7.75
N LEU A 122 14.52 -6.80 6.51
CA LEU A 122 13.09 -6.62 6.20
C LEU A 122 12.25 -7.72 6.90
N PRO A 123 11.04 -7.37 7.37
CA PRO A 123 10.14 -8.33 8.00
C PRO A 123 9.66 -9.38 6.98
N PRO A 124 9.34 -10.61 7.39
CA PRO A 124 8.92 -11.68 6.48
C PRO A 124 7.77 -11.27 5.54
N GLN A 125 6.83 -10.47 6.03
CA GLN A 125 5.67 -9.94 5.29
C GLN A 125 6.09 -9.16 4.02
N ILE A 126 7.28 -8.57 4.03
CA ILE A 126 7.83 -7.82 2.89
C ILE A 126 8.87 -8.67 2.17
N ALA A 127 9.78 -9.31 2.90
CA ALA A 127 10.88 -10.09 2.33
C ALA A 127 10.39 -11.32 1.55
N SER A 128 9.23 -11.87 1.89
CA SER A 128 8.60 -12.97 1.14
C SER A 128 7.82 -12.49 -0.08
N SER A 129 7.67 -11.19 -0.28
CA SER A 129 7.01 -10.67 -1.48
C SER A 129 7.86 -11.00 -2.70
N THR A 130 7.23 -11.52 -3.74
CA THR A 130 7.88 -11.77 -5.03
C THR A 130 8.40 -10.49 -5.69
N PHE A 131 7.98 -9.31 -5.21
CA PHE A 131 8.43 -8.02 -5.68
C PHE A 131 8.27 -6.94 -4.61
N TYR A 132 9.34 -6.19 -4.37
CA TYR A 132 9.36 -4.90 -3.68
C TYR A 132 10.32 -3.96 -4.41
N VAL A 133 10.19 -2.65 -4.18
CA VAL A 133 11.09 -1.63 -4.74
C VAL A 133 11.82 -0.90 -3.63
N ASP A 134 13.10 -0.61 -3.83
CA ASP A 134 13.95 0.03 -2.82
C ASP A 134 14.14 1.52 -3.12
N PHE A 135 13.52 2.35 -2.29
CA PHE A 135 13.61 3.80 -2.34
C PHE A 135 14.38 4.36 -1.12
N SER A 136 15.15 3.53 -0.42
CA SER A 136 15.87 3.93 0.80
C SER A 136 16.97 4.96 0.56
N HIS A 137 17.40 5.11 -0.69
CA HIS A 137 18.33 6.15 -1.13
C HIS A 137 17.65 7.50 -1.42
N PHE A 138 16.32 7.61 -1.24
CA PHE A 138 15.61 8.88 -1.35
C PHE A 138 15.93 9.80 -0.16
N THR A 139 16.39 11.01 -0.45
CA THR A 139 16.80 12.01 0.54
C THR A 139 16.15 13.37 0.26
N MET A 140 16.36 14.34 1.16
CA MET A 140 15.95 15.73 0.91
C MET A 140 16.69 16.39 -0.27
N ALA A 141 17.84 15.86 -0.69
CA ALA A 141 18.57 16.36 -1.85
C ALA A 141 18.08 15.72 -3.16
N THR A 142 17.33 14.62 -3.09
CA THR A 142 16.83 13.92 -4.27
C THR A 142 15.91 14.84 -5.08
N ALA A 143 16.22 15.02 -6.35
CA ALA A 143 15.39 15.76 -7.29
C ALA A 143 14.03 15.07 -7.50
N ASP A 144 13.21 15.61 -8.39
CA ASP A 144 11.88 15.09 -8.67
C ASP A 144 11.89 13.59 -9.04
N LEU A 145 11.05 12.77 -8.36
CA LEU A 145 10.97 11.33 -8.59
C LEU A 145 10.56 10.98 -10.02
N LYS A 146 9.75 11.83 -10.65
CA LYS A 146 9.21 11.60 -12.01
C LYS A 146 10.27 11.68 -13.11
N SER A 147 11.40 12.29 -12.83
CA SER A 147 12.49 12.47 -13.80
C SER A 147 13.79 11.83 -13.35
N ASN A 148 13.79 11.19 -12.18
CA ASN A 148 14.99 10.58 -11.63
C ASN A 148 15.26 9.21 -12.27
N PRO A 149 16.35 9.05 -13.04
CA PRO A 149 16.66 7.82 -13.76
C PRO A 149 16.86 6.61 -12.84
N ASP A 150 17.23 6.82 -11.57
CA ASP A 150 17.45 5.75 -10.60
C ASP A 150 16.12 5.11 -10.17
N PHE A 151 15.03 5.90 -10.11
CA PHE A 151 13.72 5.44 -9.61
C PHE A 151 12.73 5.10 -10.72
N LEU A 152 12.91 5.64 -11.93
CA LEU A 152 12.00 5.42 -13.06
C LEU A 152 11.76 3.94 -13.42
N PRO A 153 12.79 3.07 -13.45
CA PRO A 153 12.58 1.65 -13.73
C PRO A 153 11.63 0.99 -12.72
N ASP A 154 11.76 1.34 -11.43
CA ASP A 154 10.94 0.76 -10.37
C ASP A 154 9.51 1.32 -10.37
N ILE A 155 9.34 2.63 -10.63
CA ILE A 155 8.02 3.22 -10.88
C ILE A 155 7.34 2.52 -12.06
N GLY A 156 8.06 2.28 -13.16
CA GLY A 156 7.54 1.58 -14.33
C GLY A 156 7.08 0.15 -14.02
N LYS A 157 7.81 -0.59 -13.18
CA LYS A 157 7.39 -1.92 -12.71
C LYS A 157 6.12 -1.85 -11.85
N MET A 158 6.01 -0.86 -10.97
CA MET A 158 4.80 -0.63 -10.17
C MET A 158 3.59 -0.35 -11.06
N VAL A 159 3.72 0.62 -11.98
CA VAL A 159 2.66 1.02 -12.93
C VAL A 159 2.19 -0.17 -13.76
N LYS A 160 3.12 -0.93 -14.34
CA LYS A 160 2.80 -2.13 -15.12
C LYS A 160 1.98 -3.14 -14.30
N ARG A 161 2.36 -3.36 -13.03
CA ARG A 161 1.67 -4.30 -12.15
C ARG A 161 0.26 -3.84 -11.82
N ILE A 162 0.10 -2.57 -11.49
CA ILE A 162 -1.20 -1.96 -11.18
C ILE A 162 -2.12 -2.00 -12.41
N ALA A 163 -1.63 -1.56 -13.56
CA ALA A 163 -2.38 -1.58 -14.81
C ALA A 163 -2.80 -3.01 -15.21
N THR A 164 -1.92 -4.00 -15.01
CA THR A 164 -2.25 -5.41 -15.25
C THR A 164 -3.39 -5.85 -14.34
N HIS A 165 -3.28 -5.63 -13.02
CA HIS A 165 -4.34 -5.99 -12.08
C HIS A 165 -5.66 -5.29 -12.38
N TYR A 166 -5.62 -4.02 -12.81
CA TYR A 166 -6.81 -3.26 -13.20
C TYR A 166 -7.55 -3.94 -14.35
N GLN A 167 -6.83 -4.34 -15.40
CA GLN A 167 -7.42 -5.03 -16.55
C GLN A 167 -8.05 -6.37 -16.15
N TYR A 168 -7.38 -7.18 -15.33
CA TYR A 168 -7.94 -8.44 -14.85
C TYR A 168 -9.20 -8.21 -14.01
N GLN A 169 -9.12 -7.32 -13.02
CA GLN A 169 -10.24 -7.03 -12.13
C GLN A 169 -11.46 -6.51 -12.91
N LYS A 170 -11.26 -5.66 -13.91
CA LYS A 170 -12.32 -5.16 -14.79
C LYS A 170 -13.03 -6.28 -15.56
N MET A 171 -12.30 -7.32 -15.96
CA MET A 171 -12.84 -8.45 -16.72
C MET A 171 -13.50 -9.52 -15.84
N THR A 172 -13.07 -9.66 -14.58
CA THR A 172 -13.41 -10.82 -13.74
C THR A 172 -14.19 -10.49 -12.48
N MET A 173 -14.40 -9.20 -12.17
CA MET A 173 -15.19 -8.80 -10.99
C MET A 173 -16.63 -9.34 -11.11
N PRO A 174 -17.11 -10.11 -10.11
CA PRO A 174 -18.47 -10.65 -10.14
C PRO A 174 -19.54 -9.55 -10.19
N PRO A 175 -20.59 -9.72 -11.01
CA PRO A 175 -21.77 -8.86 -10.94
C PRO A 175 -22.34 -8.86 -9.52
N GLY A 176 -22.49 -7.68 -8.92
CA GLY A 176 -23.04 -7.54 -7.57
C GLY A 176 -22.02 -7.55 -6.42
N HIS A 177 -20.72 -7.65 -6.68
CA HIS A 177 -19.72 -7.42 -5.63
C HIS A 177 -19.89 -6.02 -5.01
N ASP A 178 -19.92 -5.97 -3.67
CA ASP A 178 -20.25 -4.77 -2.90
C ASP A 178 -19.23 -4.52 -1.78
N CYS A 179 -18.28 -3.63 -2.03
CA CYS A 179 -17.30 -3.21 -1.03
C CYS A 179 -17.90 -2.47 0.18
N ASN A 180 -19.18 -2.08 0.18
CA ASN A 180 -19.81 -1.54 1.40
C ASN A 180 -19.97 -2.62 2.49
N GLN A 181 -19.90 -3.89 2.13
CA GLN A 181 -19.95 -5.01 3.07
C GLN A 181 -18.57 -5.39 3.63
N PHE A 182 -17.49 -4.86 3.06
CA PHE A 182 -16.15 -5.14 3.53
C PHE A 182 -15.87 -4.34 4.81
N VAL A 183 -15.34 -5.02 5.82
CA VAL A 183 -15.02 -4.43 7.12
C VAL A 183 -13.55 -4.69 7.42
N LEU A 184 -12.87 -3.68 7.96
CA LEU A 184 -11.47 -3.84 8.37
C LEU A 184 -11.35 -4.92 9.45
N PRO A 185 -10.40 -5.87 9.31
CA PRO A 185 -10.20 -6.96 10.27
C PRO A 185 -9.73 -6.43 11.62
N ASP A 186 -9.70 -7.28 12.65
CA ASP A 186 -9.07 -6.92 13.92
C ASP A 186 -7.57 -6.60 13.73
N VAL A 187 -7.03 -5.80 14.64
CA VAL A 187 -5.60 -5.44 14.63
C VAL A 187 -4.77 -6.73 14.80
N PRO A 188 -3.91 -7.09 13.83
CA PRO A 188 -3.06 -8.26 13.93
C PRO A 188 -2.04 -8.13 15.08
N PRO A 189 -1.21 -9.15 15.39
CA PRO A 189 -0.03 -8.97 16.24
C PRO A 189 1.06 -8.13 15.54
N GLU A 190 2.03 -7.63 16.30
CA GLU A 190 3.21 -6.96 15.74
C GLU A 190 4.03 -7.95 14.89
N TRP A 191 4.67 -7.47 13.82
CA TRP A 191 5.39 -8.36 12.91
C TRP A 191 6.70 -8.88 13.49
N ARG A 192 7.28 -8.15 14.44
CA ARG A 192 8.47 -8.59 15.18
C ARG A 192 8.06 -9.02 16.58
N ALA A 193 8.72 -10.07 17.07
CA ALA A 193 8.65 -10.40 18.48
C ALA A 193 9.26 -9.24 19.27
N VAL A 194 8.54 -8.77 20.30
CA VAL A 194 9.11 -7.84 21.28
C VAL A 194 10.24 -8.58 21.99
N PRO A 195 11.48 -8.07 22.00
CA PRO A 195 12.56 -8.72 22.72
C PRO A 195 12.16 -8.84 24.19
N ASP A 196 12.41 -10.02 24.78
CA ASP A 196 12.15 -10.24 26.19
C ASP A 196 13.04 -9.30 27.01
N LEU A 197 12.43 -8.28 27.60
CA LEU A 197 13.11 -7.27 28.43
C LEU A 197 13.36 -7.79 29.85
N THR A 198 13.13 -9.07 30.13
CA THR A 198 13.54 -9.67 31.41
C THR A 198 15.06 -9.71 31.50
N PHE A 199 15.60 -8.71 32.20
CA PHE A 199 16.97 -8.75 32.68
C PHE A 199 17.16 -10.02 33.52
N PRO A 200 18.24 -10.80 33.32
CA PRO A 200 18.50 -11.95 34.16
C PRO A 200 18.58 -11.49 35.62
N LYS A 201 17.69 -12.03 36.46
CA LYS A 201 17.80 -11.85 37.91
C LYS A 201 19.11 -12.51 38.33
N LYS A 202 20.03 -11.70 38.88
CA LYS A 202 21.29 -12.17 39.46
C LYS A 202 21.02 -13.12 40.62
#